data_AF-A0A6J4YJG9-F1
#
_entry.id   AF-A0A6J4YJG9-F1
#
_cell.length_a   1.000
_cell.length_b   1.000
_cell.length_c   1.000
_cell.angle_alpha   90.00
_cell.angle_beta   90.00
_cell.angle_gamma   90.00
#
_symmetry.space_group_name_H-M   'P 1'
#
loop_
_entity.id
_entity.type
_entity.pdbx_description
1 polymer ?
#
loop_
_entity_poly.entity_id
_entity_poly.type
_entity_poly.pdbx_seq_one_letter_code
_entity_poly.pdbx_strand_id
1 'polypeptide(L)'
;MIKKKILAPNRIRRIQGGFSFIPHRFVSGGFLAALQQKELLLYLFLVAVCDRHGLSFYSYDSICSLLQITVEQYIAARDALIEKELIAFDGTLFQVLDLPATPAKPSSLQPLGNGRQQKASIGIDQFQSIKDILKGIGHD
;
A
#
# COMPACT_ATOMS: atom_id res chain seq x y z
N MET A 1 26.85 7.96 -12.23
CA MET A 1 26.53 6.53 -12.48
C MET A 1 27.31 5.68 -11.47
N ILE A 2 26.65 4.92 -10.61
CA ILE A 2 27.36 4.08 -9.62
C ILE A 2 27.86 2.81 -10.31
N LYS A 3 29.16 2.53 -10.21
CA LYS A 3 29.75 1.29 -10.73
C LYS A 3 29.40 0.14 -9.77
N LYS A 4 28.57 -0.81 -10.21
CA LYS A 4 28.20 -1.98 -9.41
C LYS A 4 29.39 -2.94 -9.29
N LYS A 5 29.57 -3.52 -8.09
CA LYS A 5 30.54 -4.58 -7.80
C LYS A 5 29.78 -5.85 -7.41
N ILE A 6 30.12 -6.99 -8.03
CA ILE A 6 29.57 -8.29 -7.63
C ILE A 6 30.14 -8.63 -6.25
N LEU A 7 29.25 -8.91 -5.29
CA LEU A 7 29.64 -9.21 -3.90
C LEU A 7 29.93 -10.71 -3.67
N ALA A 8 29.17 -11.59 -4.33
CA ALA A 8 29.30 -13.05 -4.21
C ALA A 8 29.35 -13.72 -5.60
N PRO A 9 30.52 -13.84 -6.23
CA PRO A 9 30.66 -14.33 -7.62
C PRO A 9 30.17 -15.77 -7.83
N ASN A 10 30.26 -16.61 -6.80
CA ASN A 10 29.80 -18.00 -6.81
C ASN A 10 28.28 -18.15 -6.59
N ARG A 11 27.56 -17.07 -6.26
CA ARG A 11 26.11 -17.08 -5.97
C ARG A 11 25.34 -16.07 -6.82
N ILE A 12 25.75 -15.93 -8.08
CA ILE A 12 25.01 -15.10 -9.05
C ILE A 12 23.64 -15.74 -9.28
N ARG A 13 22.59 -14.98 -8.99
CA ARG A 13 21.21 -15.41 -9.24
C ARG A 13 21.03 -15.80 -10.70
N ARG A 14 20.35 -16.92 -10.93
CA ARG A 14 19.89 -17.39 -12.24
C ARG A 14 18.38 -17.60 -12.16
N ILE A 15 17.68 -17.35 -13.26
CA ILE A 15 16.27 -17.72 -13.38
C ILE A 15 16.24 -19.23 -13.65
N GLN A 16 15.60 -20.00 -12.79
CA GLN A 16 15.38 -21.44 -12.97
C GLN A 16 13.88 -21.73 -12.78
N GLY A 17 13.23 -22.26 -13.81
CA GLY A 17 11.79 -22.56 -13.77
C GLY A 17 10.88 -21.36 -14.05
N GLY A 18 9.77 -21.27 -13.29
CA GLY A 18 8.69 -20.29 -13.49
C GLY A 18 9.16 -18.84 -13.51
N PHE A 19 8.46 -18.02 -14.31
CA PHE A 19 8.79 -16.62 -14.49
C PHE A 19 7.73 -15.76 -13.80
N SER A 20 8.19 -14.98 -12.82
CA SER A 20 7.49 -13.80 -12.35
C SER A 20 8.47 -12.64 -12.26
N PHE A 21 8.00 -11.43 -12.53
CA PHE A 21 8.82 -10.24 -12.55
C PHE A 21 8.08 -9.04 -11.95
N ILE A 22 8.87 -8.11 -11.41
CA ILE A 22 8.38 -6.81 -10.98
C ILE A 22 8.88 -5.80 -12.01
N PRO A 23 7.99 -5.06 -12.71
CA PRO A 23 8.42 -4.02 -13.62
C PRO A 23 9.31 -3.00 -12.90
N HIS A 24 10.40 -2.54 -13.54
CA HIS A 24 11.27 -1.52 -12.92
C HIS A 24 10.49 -0.25 -12.52
N ARG A 25 9.44 0.08 -13.28
CA ARG A 25 8.53 1.19 -12.98
C ARG A 25 7.73 1.04 -11.69
N PHE A 26 7.65 -0.15 -11.09
CA PHE A 26 7.09 -0.31 -9.76
C PHE A 26 7.85 0.55 -8.72
N VAL A 27 9.18 0.60 -8.85
CA VAL A 27 10.02 1.43 -7.98
C VAL A 27 10.16 2.83 -8.57
N SER A 28 10.56 2.95 -9.83
CA SER A 28 10.84 4.27 -10.42
C SER A 28 9.61 5.13 -10.65
N GLY A 29 8.42 4.52 -10.73
CA GLY A 29 7.13 5.20 -10.85
C GLY A 29 6.42 5.45 -9.52
N GLY A 30 7.03 5.13 -8.37
CA GLY A 30 6.51 5.48 -7.05
C GLY A 30 5.47 4.52 -6.46
N PHE A 31 5.15 3.40 -7.11
CA PHE A 31 4.19 2.41 -6.59
C PHE A 31 4.63 1.84 -5.25
N LEU A 32 5.91 1.49 -5.11
CA LEU A 32 6.45 0.99 -3.84
C LEU A 32 6.18 1.95 -2.68
N ALA A 33 6.33 3.26 -2.91
CA ALA A 33 6.11 4.29 -1.90
C ALA A 33 4.62 4.57 -1.64
N ALA A 34 3.74 4.22 -2.59
CA ALA A 34 2.30 4.40 -2.47
C ALA A 34 1.60 3.26 -1.70
N LEU A 35 2.30 2.16 -1.42
CA LEU A 35 1.75 0.99 -0.74
C LEU A 35 2.09 0.96 0.75
N GLN A 36 1.11 0.58 1.56
CA GLN A 36 1.35 0.23 2.96
C GLN A 36 2.11 -1.09 3.08
N GLN A 37 2.74 -1.34 4.23
CA GLN A 37 3.58 -2.52 4.44
C GLN A 37 2.87 -3.85 4.13
N LYS A 38 1.60 -3.99 4.53
CA LYS A 38 0.81 -5.22 4.30
C LYS A 38 0.35 -5.36 2.85
N GLU A 39 0.01 -4.25 2.20
CA GLU A 39 -0.26 -4.19 0.75
C GLU A 39 0.98 -4.63 -0.05
N LEU A 40 2.15 -4.08 0.29
CA LEU A 40 3.41 -4.43 -0.35
C LEU A 40 3.75 -5.92 -0.13
N LEU A 41 3.58 -6.43 1.09
CA LEU A 41 3.85 -7.82 1.41
C LEU A 41 2.94 -8.77 0.60
N LEU A 42 1.65 -8.48 0.54
CA LEU A 42 0.69 -9.27 -0.23
C LEU A 42 0.98 -9.19 -1.73
N TYR A 43 1.24 -7.99 -2.26
CA TYR A 43 1.55 -7.79 -3.68
C TYR A 43 2.81 -8.55 -4.09
N LEU A 44 3.91 -8.44 -3.33
CA LEU A 44 5.14 -9.16 -3.61
C LEU A 44 4.98 -10.68 -3.50
N PHE A 45 4.16 -11.15 -2.57
CA PHE A 45 3.81 -12.56 -2.48
C PHE A 45 3.09 -13.02 -3.74
N LEU A 46 2.01 -12.33 -4.14
CA LEU A 46 1.22 -12.68 -5.33
C LEU A 46 2.07 -12.66 -6.59
N VAL A 47 2.95 -11.66 -6.75
CA VAL A 47 3.96 -11.65 -7.81
C VAL A 47 4.80 -12.93 -7.73
N ALA A 48 5.39 -13.25 -6.58
CA ALA A 48 6.28 -14.41 -6.47
C ALA A 48 5.62 -15.76 -6.83
N VAL A 49 4.30 -15.90 -6.64
CA VAL A 49 3.58 -17.16 -6.84
C VAL A 49 2.71 -17.20 -8.10
N CYS A 50 2.58 -16.10 -8.84
CA CYS A 50 1.75 -16.07 -10.03
C CYS A 50 2.40 -16.76 -11.23
N ASP A 51 1.57 -17.16 -12.20
CA ASP A 51 2.04 -17.61 -13.50
C ASP A 51 2.36 -16.45 -14.46
N ARG A 52 2.65 -16.78 -15.73
CA ARG A 52 2.96 -15.80 -16.80
C ARG A 52 1.83 -14.83 -17.12
N HIS A 53 0.60 -15.12 -16.70
CA HIS A 53 -0.59 -14.28 -16.89
C HIS A 53 -0.94 -13.49 -15.62
N GLY A 54 -0.12 -13.59 -14.58
CA GLY A 54 -0.37 -12.98 -13.28
C GLY A 54 -1.32 -13.79 -12.40
N LEU A 55 -1.66 -15.03 -12.77
CA LEU A 55 -2.71 -15.80 -12.08
C LEU A 55 -2.20 -16.61 -10.90
N SER A 56 -2.98 -16.66 -9.81
CA SER A 56 -2.65 -17.44 -8.60
C SER A 56 -3.90 -17.94 -7.84
N PHE A 57 -3.90 -19.21 -7.42
CA PHE A 57 -5.01 -19.89 -6.71
C PHE A 57 -4.79 -20.02 -5.19
N TYR A 58 -3.93 -19.20 -4.58
CA TYR A 58 -3.69 -19.29 -3.14
C TYR A 58 -4.92 -18.88 -2.33
N SER A 59 -5.37 -19.75 -1.41
CA SER A 59 -6.46 -19.44 -0.49
C SER A 59 -6.07 -18.38 0.54
N TYR A 60 -7.04 -17.62 1.05
CA TYR A 60 -6.78 -16.61 2.07
C TYR A 60 -6.15 -17.20 3.34
N ASP A 61 -6.57 -18.40 3.77
CA ASP A 61 -5.98 -19.09 4.93
C ASP A 61 -4.49 -19.38 4.72
N SER A 62 -4.13 -19.83 3.51
CA SER A 62 -2.74 -20.11 3.14
C SER A 62 -1.91 -18.83 3.12
N ILE A 63 -2.45 -17.75 2.55
CA ILE A 63 -1.81 -16.44 2.51
C ILE A 63 -1.60 -15.90 3.93
N CYS A 64 -2.63 -15.91 4.77
CA CYS A 64 -2.53 -15.42 6.15
C CYS A 64 -1.48 -16.22 6.95
N SER A 65 -1.46 -17.55 6.77
CA SER A 65 -0.48 -18.42 7.43
C SER A 65 0.95 -18.16 6.98
N LEU A 66 1.20 -18.04 5.66
CA LEU A 66 2.53 -17.83 5.09
C LEU A 66 3.08 -16.44 5.40
N LEU A 67 2.22 -15.41 5.34
CA LEU A 67 2.61 -14.02 5.56
C LEU A 67 2.56 -13.60 7.02
N GLN A 68 2.02 -14.46 7.90
CA GLN A 68 1.84 -14.19 9.33
C GLN A 68 1.07 -12.87 9.56
N ILE A 69 -0.05 -12.72 8.85
CA ILE A 69 -0.96 -11.57 8.95
C ILE A 69 -2.33 -12.04 9.40
N THR A 70 -3.07 -11.17 10.09
CA THR A 70 -4.45 -11.48 10.46
C THR A 70 -5.38 -11.41 9.25
N VAL A 71 -6.56 -12.01 9.37
CA VAL A 71 -7.57 -11.98 8.30
C VAL A 71 -7.99 -10.53 7.99
N GLU A 72 -8.12 -9.68 9.01
CA GLU A 72 -8.47 -8.27 8.85
C GLU A 72 -7.39 -7.50 8.09
N GLN A 73 -6.12 -7.75 8.40
CA GLN A 73 -4.99 -7.15 7.69
C GLN A 73 -4.93 -7.60 6.23
N TYR A 74 -5.20 -8.89 5.99
CA TYR A 74 -5.29 -9.44 4.64
C TYR A 74 -6.44 -8.80 3.84
N ILE A 75 -7.66 -8.72 4.41
CA ILE A 75 -8.82 -8.12 3.74
C ILE A 75 -8.52 -6.67 3.39
N ALA A 76 -8.04 -5.87 4.36
CA ALA A 76 -7.70 -4.48 4.11
C ALA A 76 -6.62 -4.32 3.02
N ALA A 77 -5.56 -5.14 3.07
CA ALA A 77 -4.50 -5.10 2.07
C ALA A 77 -5.00 -5.52 0.68
N ARG A 78 -5.81 -6.56 0.59
CA ARG A 78 -6.40 -7.04 -0.67
C ARG A 78 -7.29 -5.97 -1.29
N ASP A 79 -8.22 -5.43 -0.52
CA ASP A 79 -9.20 -4.46 -1.01
C ASP A 79 -8.49 -3.18 -1.47
N ALA A 80 -7.47 -2.74 -0.72
CA ALA A 80 -6.65 -1.60 -1.09
C ALA A 80 -5.78 -1.84 -2.34
N LEU A 81 -5.34 -3.09 -2.61
CA LEU A 81 -4.63 -3.41 -3.86
C LEU A 81 -5.58 -3.47 -5.07
N ILE A 82 -6.83 -3.90 -4.87
CA ILE A 82 -7.88 -3.88 -5.89
C ILE A 82 -8.25 -2.42 -6.22
N GLU A 83 -8.46 -1.59 -5.21
CA GLU A 83 -8.77 -0.15 -5.39
C GLU A 83 -7.65 0.59 -6.15
N LYS A 84 -6.39 0.20 -5.93
CA LYS A 84 -5.23 0.75 -6.64
C LYS A 84 -4.98 0.12 -8.02
N GLU A 85 -5.87 -0.76 -8.49
CA GLU A 85 -5.78 -1.47 -9.76
C GLU A 85 -4.48 -2.28 -9.93
N LEU A 86 -3.93 -2.81 -8.83
CA LEU A 86 -2.70 -3.61 -8.85
C LEU A 86 -2.97 -5.11 -8.91
N ILE A 87 -4.14 -5.53 -8.46
CA ILE A 87 -4.62 -6.91 -8.54
C ILE A 87 -6.11 -6.92 -8.92
N ALA A 88 -6.55 -8.01 -9.55
CA ALA A 88 -7.95 -8.42 -9.59
C ALA A 88 -8.15 -9.68 -8.75
N PHE A 89 -9.34 -9.84 -8.17
CA PHE A 89 -9.72 -11.02 -7.39
C PHE A 89 -11.20 -11.31 -7.58
N ASP A 90 -11.54 -12.56 -7.93
CA ASP A 90 -12.93 -12.98 -8.18
C ASP A 90 -13.57 -13.76 -7.01
N GLY A 91 -12.85 -13.91 -5.89
CA GLY A 91 -13.24 -14.75 -4.77
C GLY A 91 -12.44 -16.06 -4.68
N THR A 92 -11.81 -16.49 -5.78
CA THR A 92 -11.05 -17.74 -5.86
C THR A 92 -9.68 -17.58 -6.52
N LEU A 93 -9.59 -16.69 -7.50
CA LEU A 93 -8.42 -16.49 -8.36
C LEU A 93 -7.94 -15.06 -8.24
N PHE A 94 -6.64 -14.90 -8.02
CA PHE A 94 -5.96 -13.62 -8.13
C PHE A 94 -5.40 -13.45 -9.53
N GLN A 95 -5.41 -12.20 -10.01
CA GLN A 95 -4.58 -11.77 -11.12
C GLN A 95 -3.75 -10.55 -10.71
N VAL A 96 -2.42 -10.62 -10.84
CA VAL A 96 -1.55 -9.46 -10.78
C VAL A 96 -1.67 -8.70 -12.11
N LEU A 97 -2.03 -7.43 -12.04
CA LEU A 97 -2.32 -6.61 -13.22
C LEU A 97 -1.06 -5.90 -13.73
N ASP A 98 -1.13 -5.43 -14.98
CA ASP A 98 -0.14 -4.46 -15.45
C ASP A 98 -0.28 -3.16 -14.65
N LEU A 99 0.85 -2.51 -14.38
CA LEU A 99 0.85 -1.29 -13.58
C LEU A 99 0.14 -0.16 -14.34
N PRO A 100 -0.74 0.61 -13.67
CA PRO A 100 -1.37 1.77 -14.29
C PRO A 100 -0.32 2.84 -14.64
N ALA A 101 -0.73 3.89 -15.36
CA ALA A 101 0.18 4.95 -15.79
C ALA A 101 0.86 5.66 -14.60
N THR A 102 0.13 5.82 -13.50
CA THR A 102 0.59 6.45 -12.27
C THR A 102 0.02 5.72 -11.06
N PRO A 103 0.73 5.69 -9.92
CA PRO A 103 0.18 5.13 -8.69
C PRO A 103 -1.06 5.90 -8.26
N ALA A 104 -2.10 5.17 -7.83
CA ALA A 104 -3.24 5.78 -7.19
C ALA A 104 -2.78 6.52 -5.93
N LYS A 105 -3.36 7.71 -5.70
CA LYS A 105 -3.08 8.47 -4.48
C LYS A 105 -3.55 7.65 -3.28
N PRO A 106 -2.83 7.69 -2.14
CA PRO A 106 -3.32 7.06 -0.93
C PRO A 106 -4.70 7.64 -0.63
N SER A 107 -5.72 6.78 -0.68
CA SER A 107 -7.07 7.14 -0.27
C SER A 107 -6.95 7.65 1.16
N SER A 108 -7.12 8.96 1.35
CA SER A 108 -7.27 9.52 2.68
C SER A 108 -8.53 8.88 3.23
N LEU A 109 -8.38 7.83 4.04
CA LEU A 109 -9.49 7.27 4.80
C LEU A 109 -10.08 8.45 5.58
N GLN A 110 -11.20 8.98 5.10
CA GLN A 110 -12.03 9.81 5.95
C GLN A 110 -12.43 8.91 7.12
N PRO A 111 -12.21 9.34 8.37
CA PRO A 111 -12.59 8.51 9.50
C PRO A 111 -14.08 8.20 9.38
N LEU A 112 -14.40 6.91 9.37
CA LEU A 112 -15.76 6.40 9.39
C LEU A 112 -16.44 7.00 10.62
N GLY A 113 -17.25 8.03 10.39
CA GLY A 113 -17.93 8.78 11.43
C GLY A 113 -18.95 7.92 12.15
N ASN A 114 -18.54 7.33 13.27
CA ASN A 114 -19.46 6.75 14.25
C ASN A 114 -19.56 7.71 15.45
N GLY A 115 -20.63 8.49 15.46
CA GLY A 115 -21.01 9.35 16.58
C GLY A 115 -22.49 9.65 16.55
N ARG A 116 -23.27 8.89 17.32
CA ARG A 116 -24.67 9.15 17.65
C ARG A 116 -24.89 10.63 17.96
N GLN A 117 -25.90 11.23 17.33
CA GLN A 117 -26.43 12.53 17.76
C GLN A 117 -27.00 12.39 19.18
N GLN A 118 -26.29 12.93 20.16
CA GLN A 118 -26.93 13.49 21.35
C GLN A 118 -26.81 15.00 21.27
N LYS A 119 -27.97 15.65 21.17
CA LYS A 119 -28.15 17.08 21.36
C LYS A 119 -27.61 17.47 22.74
N ALA A 120 -26.72 18.46 22.77
CA ALA A 120 -26.67 19.44 23.85
C ALA A 120 -26.41 20.81 23.22
N SER A 121 -27.34 21.71 23.49
CA SER A 121 -27.39 23.11 23.11
C SER A 121 -26.40 23.98 23.91
N ILE A 122 -26.23 25.22 23.43
CA ILE A 122 -25.58 26.40 24.05
C ILE A 122 -24.09 26.51 23.64
N GLY A 123 -23.56 27.58 23.03
CA GLY A 123 -24.07 28.88 22.63
C GLY A 123 -22.86 29.78 22.31
N ILE A 124 -22.88 30.38 21.11
CA ILE A 124 -22.32 31.69 20.70
C ILE A 124 -20.80 31.97 20.87
N ASP A 125 -20.16 32.09 19.69
CA ASP A 125 -19.09 33.01 19.27
C ASP A 125 -18.23 33.74 20.31
N GLN A 126 -16.92 33.50 20.25
CA GLN A 126 -15.87 34.51 20.01
C GLN A 126 -14.50 33.85 20.15
N PHE A 127 -13.64 33.95 19.13
CA PHE A 127 -12.25 34.40 19.27
C PHE A 127 -11.67 34.56 17.86
N GLN A 128 -12.07 35.67 17.25
CA GLN A 128 -11.10 36.39 16.44
C GLN A 128 -9.96 36.83 17.36
N SER A 129 -8.75 36.33 17.08
CA SER A 129 -7.50 37.09 17.11
C SER A 129 -6.32 36.13 17.34
N ILE A 130 -5.95 35.40 16.29
CA ILE A 130 -4.61 34.78 16.20
C ILE A 130 -3.52 35.87 16.01
N LYS A 131 -3.92 37.13 15.78
CA LYS A 131 -3.00 38.27 15.59
C LYS A 131 -2.39 38.82 16.88
N ASP A 132 -2.94 38.51 18.06
CA ASP A 132 -2.37 38.98 19.33
C ASP A 132 -1.33 38.02 19.94
N ILE A 133 -1.18 36.81 19.39
CA ILE A 133 -0.20 35.81 19.87
C ILE A 133 1.23 36.06 19.32
N LEU A 134 1.40 36.94 18.32
CA LEU A 134 2.69 37.23 17.68
C LEU A 134 3.27 38.62 17.97
N LYS A 135 2.92 39.24 19.10
CA LYS A 135 3.49 40.55 19.53
C LYS A 135 4.50 40.47 20.68
N GLY A 136 4.99 39.28 21.02
CA GLY A 136 5.83 39.04 22.20
C GLY A 136 7.24 38.51 21.94
N ILE A 137 7.85 38.75 20.77
CA ILE A 137 9.24 38.34 20.53
C ILE A 137 10.01 39.48 19.84
N GLY A 138 10.78 40.23 20.64
CA GLY A 138 11.89 41.07 20.19
C GLY A 138 11.68 42.58 20.31
N HIS A 139 11.99 43.15 21.48
CA HIS A 139 12.49 44.52 21.60
C HIS A 139 13.98 44.43 21.94
N ASP A 140 14.77 45.23 21.21
CA ASP A 140 16.17 45.64 21.39
C ASP A 140 17.31 44.60 21.34
#